data_AF-A0A3M0KY13-F1
#
_entry.id   AF-A0A3M0KY13-F1
#
_cell.length_a   1.000
_cell.length_b   1.000
_cell.length_c   1.000
_cell.angle_alpha   90.00
_cell.angle_beta   90.00
_cell.angle_gamma   90.00
#
_symmetry.space_group_name_H-M   'P 1'
#
loop_
_entity.id
_entity.type
_entity.pdbx_description
1 polymer ?
#
loop_
_entity_poly.entity_id
_entity_poly.type
_entity_poly.pdbx_seq_one_letter_code
_entity_poly.pdbx_strand_id
1 'polypeptide(L)'
;MGKMKARRKKARRNQSLRTQRLMGSEEKEKEETKRREYSSEDEDDYERRRKKEEKGKKSKDKKKKKGDKSKKGKIDDNFLEMYEQELRDYHSDSSNATEDEYNKKKACNVDPFTQLERTTQNQEEVYEVVTVTGDVRGAGTDANVFVTLFGEHGITPKTHLTSKSSTAFERSKTDVFRVKTNNVGQIKKIRIEHDNTGLNAGWFLDRVIVTDMNRPHLRFYFPCNNWLSKEDGDGLYVRDLVGSLNPMDVPKINKYVVRVFTGEVSGSGTDADVFINIFGEKGDTGVRKLDNDKDNFEKGAEDKFTLDAPNLGKLRKINIGHNNKGGSAGWFLAKVIIEDIGNKCVYQFPVGRWFALDEDDGKIQRDILVGGTEATGIVYNVAVVTGDIRGAGTNSKIHVILHGSKGLKNSGKIFLEGGEFERARTDLFNVEIAALLSPLSRVTIGHDNCGVSSGWFCEKVVVYCPFTGIEQTFPCGKWLDEDEGDGLIERELYEMVSLRQKRLKKEEEEEEEEEEEEEEEEEEEEEEEEKKKKKKKKT
;
A
#
# COMPACT_ATOMS: atom_id res chain seq x y z
N MET A 1 60.18 46.53 9.83
CA MET A 1 59.93 47.94 10.24
C MET A 1 59.77 48.79 8.96
N GLY A 2 59.04 49.92 8.98
CA GLY A 2 58.74 50.75 7.78
C GLY A 2 57.60 50.17 6.90
N LYS A 3 56.60 50.87 6.33
CA LYS A 3 56.32 52.29 5.94
C LYS A 3 57.15 52.79 4.74
N MET A 4 56.63 53.52 3.74
CA MET A 4 55.33 54.23 3.49
C MET A 4 55.04 54.31 1.95
N LYS A 5 53.82 54.07 1.43
CA LYS A 5 52.68 54.99 1.14
C LYS A 5 52.86 56.13 0.10
N ALA A 6 52.00 56.11 -0.93
CA ALA A 6 51.58 57.23 -1.81
C ALA A 6 50.03 57.31 -1.89
N ARG A 7 49.40 58.43 -2.36
CA ARG A 7 47.96 58.72 -2.05
C ARG A 7 47.21 59.81 -2.88
N ARG A 8 46.65 59.53 -4.08
CA ARG A 8 45.60 60.37 -4.79
C ARG A 8 44.84 59.52 -5.85
N LYS A 9 43.50 59.51 -6.10
CA LYS A 9 42.34 60.45 -6.03
C LYS A 9 42.37 61.54 -7.14
N LYS A 10 41.33 61.89 -7.93
CA LYS A 10 39.84 61.68 -8.03
C LYS A 10 39.44 61.65 -9.55
N ALA A 11 38.44 60.95 -10.11
CA ALA A 11 36.95 60.97 -9.98
C ALA A 11 36.18 62.11 -10.71
N ARG A 12 35.02 61.79 -11.35
CA ARG A 12 33.98 62.63 -12.09
C ARG A 12 34.11 62.72 -13.64
N ARG A 13 33.04 62.93 -14.47
CA ARG A 13 31.55 62.82 -14.36
C ARG A 13 30.80 63.13 -15.70
N ASN A 14 29.67 62.43 -15.98
CA ASN A 14 28.50 62.72 -16.88
C ASN A 14 28.63 62.86 -18.44
N GLN A 15 27.72 62.12 -19.13
CA GLN A 15 26.76 62.49 -20.20
C GLN A 15 27.10 63.47 -21.35
N SER A 16 26.71 63.13 -22.60
CA SER A 16 25.69 63.85 -23.44
C SER A 16 25.54 63.23 -24.87
N LEU A 17 24.60 63.77 -25.69
CA LEU A 17 24.41 63.59 -27.16
C LEU A 17 23.81 62.22 -27.64
N ARG A 18 22.76 62.07 -28.48
CA ARG A 18 21.95 62.92 -29.42
C ARG A 18 22.68 63.33 -30.72
N THR A 19 22.17 63.26 -31.97
CA THR A 19 20.80 63.00 -32.52
C THR A 19 20.83 62.69 -34.05
N GLN A 20 19.88 61.89 -34.59
CA GLN A 20 19.41 61.74 -36.01
C GLN A 20 18.27 60.67 -36.03
N ARG A 21 17.20 60.58 -36.85
CA ARG A 21 16.55 61.37 -37.94
C ARG A 21 17.28 61.49 -39.29
N LEU A 22 16.66 61.47 -40.49
CA LEU A 22 15.26 61.59 -41.02
C LEU A 22 14.99 60.51 -42.12
N MET A 23 13.81 60.29 -42.76
CA MET A 23 12.43 60.84 -42.64
C MET A 23 11.45 59.80 -42.03
N GLY A 24 10.39 59.17 -42.60
CA GLY A 24 9.61 59.30 -43.87
C GLY A 24 9.20 57.91 -44.46
N SER A 25 7.99 57.65 -45.00
CA SER A 25 6.70 58.39 -45.03
C SER A 25 5.47 57.44 -44.98
N GLU A 26 4.47 57.79 -44.14
CA GLU A 26 3.00 57.78 -44.40
C GLU A 26 2.23 56.43 -44.59
N GLU A 27 1.00 56.18 -44.08
CA GLU A 27 -0.01 56.89 -43.22
C GLU A 27 -0.62 55.92 -42.15
N LYS A 28 -0.99 56.35 -40.92
CA LYS A 28 -2.35 56.61 -40.31
C LYS A 28 -3.31 55.38 -40.26
N GLU A 29 -4.20 55.17 -39.28
CA GLU A 29 -4.80 55.96 -38.18
C GLU A 29 -4.53 55.32 -36.78
N LYS A 30 -4.51 55.98 -35.60
CA LYS A 30 -5.45 56.88 -34.86
C LYS A 30 -6.65 56.13 -34.20
N GLU A 31 -7.13 56.43 -32.98
CA GLU A 31 -6.74 57.47 -32.00
C GLU A 31 -7.01 57.11 -30.50
N GLU A 32 -6.37 57.90 -29.63
CA GLU A 32 -6.31 58.07 -28.15
C GLU A 32 -7.34 57.50 -27.12
N THR A 33 -6.94 57.65 -25.84
CA THR A 33 -7.69 57.36 -24.60
C THR A 33 -8.25 58.62 -23.93
N LYS A 34 -9.33 58.47 -23.12
CA LYS A 34 -9.66 59.39 -22.02
C LYS A 34 -10.47 58.72 -20.90
N ARG A 35 -10.23 59.16 -19.67
CA ARG A 35 -10.94 58.71 -18.44
C ARG A 35 -12.29 59.44 -18.29
N ARG A 36 -13.30 58.77 -17.72
CA ARG A 36 -13.97 59.17 -16.46
C ARG A 36 -14.93 58.10 -15.92
N GLU A 37 -15.49 58.34 -14.74
CA GLU A 37 -16.22 57.40 -13.88
C GLU A 37 -17.60 56.97 -14.41
N TYR A 38 -18.02 55.73 -14.09
CA TYR A 38 -19.26 55.35 -13.36
C TYR A 38 -19.16 53.83 -13.05
N SER A 39 -19.43 53.34 -11.83
CA SER A 39 -20.73 53.06 -11.17
C SER A 39 -21.24 51.64 -11.44
N SER A 40 -21.86 51.03 -10.44
CA SER A 40 -22.34 49.64 -10.44
C SER A 40 -23.79 49.51 -10.92
N GLU A 41 -24.03 48.65 -11.91
CA GLU A 41 -25.32 48.02 -12.26
C GLU A 41 -25.04 46.88 -13.26
N ASP A 42 -26.08 46.12 -13.66
CA ASP A 42 -26.05 45.06 -14.71
C ASP A 42 -25.34 43.71 -14.45
N GLU A 43 -25.45 43.14 -13.24
CA GLU A 43 -25.21 41.69 -12.99
C GLU A 43 -26.54 40.89 -12.82
N ASP A 44 -27.63 41.30 -13.48
CA ASP A 44 -29.00 41.00 -13.04
C ASP A 44 -29.95 40.32 -14.07
N ASP A 45 -29.45 39.72 -15.16
CA ASP A 45 -30.29 39.03 -16.18
C ASP A 45 -30.00 37.52 -16.41
N TYR A 46 -29.05 36.90 -15.69
CA TYR A 46 -28.86 35.44 -15.75
C TYR A 46 -29.65 34.67 -14.67
N GLU A 47 -29.80 35.24 -13.48
CA GLU A 47 -30.60 34.70 -12.37
C GLU A 47 -32.11 34.65 -12.69
N ARG A 48 -32.58 35.57 -13.55
CA ARG A 48 -34.01 35.83 -13.77
C ARG A 48 -34.76 34.73 -14.52
N ARG A 49 -34.05 33.90 -15.30
CA ARG A 49 -34.66 32.90 -16.18
C ARG A 49 -34.96 31.55 -15.52
N ARG A 50 -34.34 31.24 -14.37
CA ARG A 50 -34.49 29.94 -13.67
C ARG A 50 -35.63 29.90 -12.62
N LYS A 51 -36.31 31.03 -12.36
CA LYS A 51 -37.35 31.18 -11.31
C LYS A 51 -38.81 31.14 -11.82
N LYS A 52 -39.08 30.53 -13.00
CA LYS A 52 -40.42 30.53 -13.63
C LYS A 52 -41.09 29.17 -13.88
N GLU A 53 -40.42 28.03 -13.66
CA GLU A 53 -41.00 26.70 -13.93
C GLU A 53 -41.53 25.95 -12.68
N GLU A 54 -41.40 26.53 -11.48
CA GLU A 54 -41.78 25.85 -10.22
C GLU A 54 -43.05 26.41 -9.53
N LYS A 55 -44.06 26.85 -10.31
CA LYS A 55 -45.36 27.33 -9.76
C LYS A 55 -46.61 26.88 -10.53
N GLY A 56 -46.94 25.59 -10.41
CA GLY A 56 -48.27 25.03 -10.74
C GLY A 56 -48.23 23.51 -10.88
N LYS A 57 -49.08 22.70 -10.25
CA LYS A 57 -50.28 22.97 -9.41
C LYS A 57 -50.25 22.08 -8.16
N LYS A 58 -50.90 22.51 -7.07
CA LYS A 58 -51.19 21.68 -5.88
C LYS A 58 -52.65 21.23 -5.87
N SER A 59 -52.89 19.94 -5.63
CA SER A 59 -54.10 19.47 -4.97
C SER A 59 -53.85 18.14 -4.26
N LYS A 60 -53.94 18.18 -2.93
CA LYS A 60 -54.65 17.24 -2.02
C LYS A 60 -54.36 15.73 -2.17
N ASP A 61 -54.09 14.99 -1.10
CA ASP A 61 -54.82 15.09 0.17
C ASP A 61 -53.98 15.17 1.47
N LYS A 62 -54.67 15.33 2.61
CA LYS A 62 -54.07 15.43 3.96
C LYS A 62 -54.55 14.33 4.91
N LYS A 63 -53.63 13.70 5.66
CA LYS A 63 -53.88 13.40 7.10
C LYS A 63 -52.62 13.13 7.94
N LYS A 64 -52.50 13.93 9.02
CA LYS A 64 -51.77 13.73 10.29
C LYS A 64 -50.65 12.68 10.37
N LYS A 65 -49.44 13.17 10.70
CA LYS A 65 -48.95 13.12 12.10
C LYS A 65 -48.03 14.33 12.39
N LYS A 66 -48.06 14.82 13.63
CA LYS A 66 -46.90 15.51 14.25
C LYS A 66 -45.99 14.40 14.80
N GLY A 67 -44.66 14.49 14.83
CA GLY A 67 -43.80 15.57 14.35
C GLY A 67 -42.88 16.07 15.47
N ASP A 68 -41.60 15.70 15.42
CA ASP A 68 -40.52 16.33 16.17
C ASP A 68 -39.27 16.45 15.27
N LYS A 69 -38.29 17.27 15.68
CA LYS A 69 -37.25 17.81 14.79
C LYS A 69 -36.00 16.92 14.75
N SER A 70 -35.76 16.25 13.62
CA SER A 70 -34.47 15.64 13.34
C SER A 70 -33.37 16.71 13.20
N LYS A 71 -32.17 16.39 13.72
CA LYS A 71 -30.96 17.19 13.50
C LYS A 71 -30.56 17.07 12.02
N LYS A 72 -29.85 18.08 11.51
CA LYS A 72 -29.21 18.02 10.18
C LYS A 72 -28.17 16.89 10.22
N GLY A 73 -28.46 15.78 9.55
CA GLY A 73 -27.67 14.56 9.66
C GLY A 73 -26.22 14.74 9.19
N LYS A 74 -25.31 13.99 9.81
CA LYS A 74 -24.15 13.48 9.08
C LYS A 74 -24.67 12.53 8.00
N ILE A 75 -23.86 12.32 6.96
CA ILE A 75 -23.94 11.06 6.22
C ILE A 75 -23.15 10.08 7.06
N ASP A 76 -23.86 9.22 7.79
CA ASP A 76 -23.24 8.13 8.54
C ASP A 76 -22.94 7.02 7.52
N ASP A 77 -21.80 7.16 6.84
CA ASP A 77 -21.28 6.16 5.91
C ASP A 77 -21.00 4.85 6.67
N ASN A 78 -21.83 3.84 6.45
CA ASN A 78 -21.71 2.56 7.15
C ASN A 78 -20.58 1.70 6.53
N PHE A 79 -19.36 1.86 7.04
CA PHE A 79 -18.17 1.17 6.53
C PHE A 79 -18.26 -0.36 6.60
N LEU A 80 -19.00 -0.91 7.58
CA LEU A 80 -19.23 -2.35 7.69
C LEU A 80 -20.15 -2.86 6.56
N GLU A 81 -21.24 -2.15 6.28
CA GLU A 81 -22.15 -2.46 5.15
C GLU A 81 -21.47 -2.28 3.79
N MET A 82 -20.55 -1.31 3.66
CA MET A 82 -19.69 -1.19 2.46
C MET A 82 -18.75 -2.40 2.29
N TYR A 83 -18.23 -2.95 3.38
CA TYR A 83 -17.37 -4.15 3.37
C TYR A 83 -18.19 -5.41 3.07
N GLU A 84 -19.31 -5.63 3.78
CA GLU A 84 -20.23 -6.73 3.49
C GLU A 84 -20.72 -6.72 2.04
N GLN A 85 -21.01 -5.55 1.47
CA GLN A 85 -21.42 -5.43 0.07
C GLN A 85 -20.29 -5.81 -0.89
N GLU A 86 -19.03 -5.45 -0.61
CA GLU A 86 -17.87 -5.91 -1.40
C GLU A 86 -17.68 -7.44 -1.32
N LEU A 87 -18.09 -8.09 -0.23
CA LEU A 87 -18.10 -9.56 -0.12
C LEU A 87 -19.28 -10.22 -0.87
N ARG A 88 -20.48 -9.61 -0.83
CA ARG A 88 -21.69 -10.13 -1.51
C ARG A 88 -21.62 -9.96 -3.03
N ASP A 89 -21.01 -8.87 -3.49
CA ASP A 89 -20.79 -8.59 -4.92
C ASP A 89 -19.53 -9.30 -5.46
N TYR A 90 -18.83 -10.09 -4.64
CA TYR A 90 -17.75 -10.95 -5.13
C TYR A 90 -18.31 -12.01 -6.07
N HIS A 91 -17.84 -11.97 -7.31
CA HIS A 91 -18.01 -13.03 -8.28
C HIS A 91 -16.61 -13.52 -8.61
N SER A 92 -16.35 -14.83 -8.46
CA SER A 92 -15.07 -15.39 -8.86
C SER A 92 -14.90 -15.21 -10.38
N ASP A 93 -14.02 -14.30 -10.78
CA ASP A 93 -13.86 -13.85 -12.17
C ASP A 93 -13.70 -15.05 -13.13
N SER A 94 -14.68 -15.25 -14.02
CA SER A 94 -14.72 -16.41 -14.93
C SER A 94 -13.56 -16.42 -15.94
N SER A 95 -12.92 -15.28 -16.16
CA SER A 95 -11.63 -15.15 -16.86
C SER A 95 -10.52 -15.93 -16.18
N ASN A 96 -10.44 -15.92 -14.84
CA ASN A 96 -9.36 -16.57 -14.11
C ASN A 96 -9.47 -18.10 -14.26
N ALA A 97 -10.70 -18.64 -14.20
CA ALA A 97 -10.95 -20.06 -14.45
C ALA A 97 -10.59 -20.49 -15.88
N THR A 98 -10.73 -19.61 -16.87
CA THR A 98 -10.32 -19.89 -18.26
C THR A 98 -8.81 -19.69 -18.47
N GLU A 99 -8.15 -18.76 -17.79
CA GLU A 99 -6.69 -18.59 -17.83
C GLU A 99 -5.93 -19.70 -17.08
N ASP A 100 -6.47 -20.21 -15.96
CA ASP A 100 -5.90 -21.34 -15.23
C ASP A 100 -5.97 -22.62 -16.08
N GLU A 101 -7.12 -22.90 -16.70
CA GLU A 101 -7.27 -24.06 -17.59
C GLU A 101 -6.42 -23.92 -18.87
N TYR A 102 -6.26 -22.70 -19.39
CA TYR A 102 -5.38 -22.36 -20.52
C TYR A 102 -3.90 -22.59 -20.19
N ASN A 103 -3.44 -22.18 -19.01
CA ASN A 103 -2.08 -22.44 -18.55
C ASN A 103 -1.83 -23.94 -18.30
N LYS A 104 -2.83 -24.69 -17.81
CA LYS A 104 -2.77 -26.15 -17.65
C LYS A 104 -2.69 -26.88 -19.00
N LYS A 105 -3.46 -26.45 -20.00
CA LYS A 105 -3.44 -26.98 -21.39
C LYS A 105 -2.17 -26.64 -22.17
N LYS A 106 -1.44 -25.58 -21.78
CA LYS A 106 -0.17 -25.17 -22.39
C LYS A 106 0.93 -26.24 -22.33
N ALA A 107 0.80 -27.23 -21.44
CA ALA A 107 1.72 -28.36 -21.29
C ALA A 107 1.53 -29.49 -22.33
N CYS A 108 0.43 -29.52 -23.09
CA CYS A 108 0.07 -30.67 -23.93
C CYS A 108 -0.57 -30.29 -25.29
N ASN A 109 0.28 -30.18 -26.32
CA ASN A 109 -0.04 -30.23 -27.76
C ASN A 109 -1.18 -29.30 -28.26
N VAL A 110 -0.81 -28.15 -28.83
CA VAL A 110 -1.76 -27.16 -29.36
C VAL A 110 -1.94 -27.29 -30.88
N ASP A 111 -3.18 -27.13 -31.34
CA ASP A 111 -3.59 -27.23 -32.74
C ASP A 111 -3.32 -25.93 -33.57
N PRO A 112 -3.52 -25.97 -34.92
CA PRO A 112 -3.33 -24.80 -35.77
C PRO A 112 -4.50 -23.80 -35.80
N PHE A 113 -5.75 -24.22 -35.51
CA PHE A 113 -6.92 -23.35 -35.73
C PHE A 113 -7.04 -22.27 -34.65
N THR A 114 -6.66 -22.60 -33.41
CA THR A 114 -6.54 -21.64 -32.31
C THR A 114 -5.45 -20.57 -32.51
N GLN A 115 -4.76 -20.51 -33.67
CA GLN A 115 -3.78 -19.45 -33.97
C GLN A 115 -4.40 -18.10 -34.36
N LEU A 116 -5.63 -18.07 -34.91
CA LEU A 116 -6.18 -16.82 -35.46
C LEU A 116 -6.79 -15.91 -34.38
N GLU A 117 -7.47 -16.48 -33.38
CA GLU A 117 -7.99 -15.78 -32.21
C GLU A 117 -6.89 -15.40 -31.20
N ARG A 118 -5.74 -16.09 -31.28
CA ARG A 118 -4.56 -15.90 -30.41
C ARG A 118 -3.96 -14.48 -30.44
N THR A 119 -4.34 -13.67 -31.43
CA THR A 119 -3.71 -12.38 -31.77
C THR A 119 -4.12 -11.20 -30.87
N THR A 120 -5.19 -11.32 -30.06
CA THR A 120 -5.89 -10.14 -29.49
C THR A 120 -5.82 -9.99 -27.96
N GLN A 121 -5.32 -11.00 -27.21
CA GLN A 121 -5.25 -10.94 -25.74
C GLN A 121 -3.82 -11.04 -25.19
N ASN A 122 -2.92 -11.83 -25.80
CA ASN A 122 -1.48 -11.77 -25.50
C ASN A 122 -0.78 -10.72 -26.38
N GLN A 123 -1.31 -9.49 -26.37
CA GLN A 123 -0.71 -8.37 -27.08
C GLN A 123 0.33 -7.70 -26.16
N GLU A 124 1.62 -7.86 -26.49
CA GLU A 124 2.69 -7.13 -25.81
C GLU A 124 2.50 -5.62 -26.01
N GLU A 125 2.22 -4.92 -24.91
CA GLU A 125 2.20 -3.47 -24.88
C GLU A 125 3.62 -2.92 -24.78
N VAL A 126 3.82 -1.75 -25.38
CA VAL A 126 5.03 -0.96 -25.18
C VAL A 126 4.68 0.23 -24.31
N TYR A 127 5.23 0.29 -23.11
CA TYR A 127 5.17 1.46 -22.24
C TYR A 127 6.47 2.24 -22.35
N GLU A 128 6.38 3.54 -22.64
CA GLU A 128 7.52 4.45 -22.54
C GLU A 128 7.60 4.98 -21.10
N VAL A 129 8.67 4.60 -20.40
CA VAL A 129 8.95 4.97 -19.02
C VAL A 129 10.03 6.04 -19.03
N VAL A 130 9.74 7.20 -18.47
CA VAL A 130 10.63 8.36 -18.42
C VAL A 130 10.97 8.66 -16.96
N THR A 131 12.23 8.57 -16.58
CA THR A 131 12.69 8.88 -15.21
C THR A 131 13.40 10.22 -15.18
N VAL A 132 13.10 11.06 -14.20
CA VAL A 132 13.76 12.35 -13.96
C VAL A 132 14.53 12.28 -12.65
N THR A 133 15.86 12.34 -12.71
CA THR A 133 16.72 12.49 -11.53
C THR A 133 16.76 13.96 -11.13
N GLY A 134 16.62 14.26 -9.84
CA GLY A 134 16.61 15.65 -9.34
C GLY A 134 17.99 16.33 -9.33
N ASP A 135 18.00 17.64 -9.11
CA ASP A 135 19.21 18.48 -9.07
C ASP A 135 19.76 18.66 -7.64
N VAL A 136 20.03 17.54 -6.95
CA VAL A 136 20.69 17.53 -5.63
C VAL A 136 22.07 16.89 -5.72
N ARG A 137 23.00 17.27 -4.84
CA ARG A 137 24.36 16.69 -4.84
C ARG A 137 24.27 15.19 -4.51
N GLY A 138 24.88 14.35 -5.34
CA GLY A 138 24.86 12.88 -5.17
C GLY A 138 23.63 12.19 -5.78
N ALA A 139 22.73 12.92 -6.46
CA ALA A 139 21.45 12.39 -6.92
C ALA A 139 21.49 11.22 -7.92
N GLY A 140 22.60 11.00 -8.64
CA GLY A 140 22.68 9.99 -9.70
C GLY A 140 23.17 8.64 -9.19
N THR A 141 22.61 7.54 -9.68
CA THR A 141 22.90 6.18 -9.19
C THR A 141 23.68 5.32 -10.18
N ASP A 142 24.59 4.51 -9.65
CA ASP A 142 25.29 3.43 -10.36
C ASP A 142 24.48 2.11 -10.41
N ALA A 143 23.39 2.00 -9.63
CA ALA A 143 22.65 0.75 -9.41
C ALA A 143 21.74 0.38 -10.59
N ASN A 144 21.40 -0.92 -10.72
CA ASN A 144 20.40 -1.32 -11.70
C ASN A 144 19.01 -0.89 -11.21
N VAL A 145 18.30 -0.10 -12.00
CA VAL A 145 16.95 0.42 -11.68
C VAL A 145 15.87 -0.44 -12.33
N PHE A 146 14.83 -0.78 -11.57
CA PHE A 146 13.71 -1.61 -12.02
C PHE A 146 12.37 -0.90 -11.82
N VAL A 147 11.39 -1.23 -12.66
CA VAL A 147 10.01 -0.76 -12.55
C VAL A 147 9.01 -1.91 -12.62
N THR A 148 7.92 -1.80 -11.88
CA THR A 148 6.74 -2.67 -11.97
C THR A 148 5.48 -1.79 -12.09
N LEU A 149 4.61 -2.05 -13.06
CA LEU A 149 3.38 -1.25 -13.27
C LEU A 149 2.16 -1.99 -12.68
N PHE A 150 1.26 -1.26 -12.03
CA PHE A 150 0.03 -1.79 -11.43
C PHE A 150 -1.18 -1.01 -11.96
N GLY A 151 -2.19 -1.72 -12.48
CA GLY A 151 -3.38 -1.11 -13.06
C GLY A 151 -4.62 -1.98 -12.98
N GLU A 152 -5.66 -1.57 -13.71
CA GLU A 152 -7.00 -2.18 -13.68
C GLU A 152 -7.04 -3.62 -14.19
N HIS A 153 -6.08 -4.02 -15.04
CA HIS A 153 -5.95 -5.36 -15.60
C HIS A 153 -4.81 -6.17 -14.95
N GLY A 154 -4.27 -5.73 -13.80
CA GLY A 154 -3.27 -6.48 -13.04
C GLY A 154 -1.91 -5.78 -12.96
N ILE A 155 -0.84 -6.58 -12.98
CA ILE A 155 0.53 -6.16 -12.65
C ILE A 155 1.49 -6.64 -13.77
N THR A 156 2.59 -5.93 -14.00
CA THR A 156 3.69 -6.40 -14.87
C THR A 156 4.70 -7.24 -14.09
N PRO A 157 5.59 -8.00 -14.77
CA PRO A 157 6.85 -8.41 -14.17
C PRO A 157 7.73 -7.21 -13.80
N LYS A 158 8.62 -7.41 -12.81
CA LYS A 158 9.69 -6.46 -12.46
C LYS A 158 10.67 -6.34 -13.63
N THR A 159 10.73 -5.15 -14.24
CA THR A 159 11.48 -4.92 -15.48
C THR A 159 12.67 -3.99 -15.25
N HIS A 160 13.88 -4.43 -15.62
CA HIS A 160 15.10 -3.60 -15.58
C HIS A 160 15.03 -2.50 -16.64
N LEU A 161 15.12 -1.24 -16.20
CA LEU A 161 15.26 -0.04 -17.03
C LEU A 161 16.67 0.06 -17.65
N THR A 162 16.98 -0.85 -18.58
CA THR A 162 18.28 -0.88 -19.26
C THR A 162 18.47 0.30 -20.21
N SER A 163 19.58 1.04 -20.04
CA SER A 163 19.97 2.12 -20.95
C SER A 163 21.10 1.69 -21.89
N LYS A 164 21.15 2.29 -23.08
CA LYS A 164 22.33 2.26 -23.97
C LYS A 164 23.35 3.36 -23.66
N SER A 165 23.02 4.24 -22.71
CA SER A 165 23.88 5.34 -22.26
C SER A 165 24.57 4.97 -20.96
N SER A 166 25.91 5.05 -20.93
CA SER A 166 26.73 4.87 -19.72
C SER A 166 26.68 6.07 -18.76
N THR A 167 25.58 6.82 -18.79
CA THR A 167 25.31 8.02 -17.98
C THR A 167 23.81 8.14 -17.69
N ALA A 168 23.08 7.02 -17.65
CA ALA A 168 21.66 7.02 -17.30
C ALA A 168 21.48 7.31 -15.81
N PHE A 169 20.31 7.83 -15.41
CA PHE A 169 19.95 8.16 -14.02
C PHE A 169 20.83 9.23 -13.35
N GLU A 170 21.79 9.81 -14.07
CA GLU A 170 22.67 10.89 -13.64
C GLU A 170 21.94 12.13 -13.10
N ARG A 171 22.61 12.91 -12.26
CA ARG A 171 22.01 14.12 -11.66
C ARG A 171 21.43 15.07 -12.71
N SER A 172 20.20 15.52 -12.50
CA SER A 172 19.46 16.44 -13.38
C SER A 172 19.18 15.92 -14.79
N LYS A 173 19.27 14.59 -15.01
CA LYS A 173 18.87 13.98 -16.28
C LYS A 173 17.39 13.63 -16.34
N THR A 174 16.93 13.51 -17.58
CA THR A 174 15.73 12.78 -17.97
C THR A 174 16.16 11.64 -18.90
N ASP A 175 15.94 10.40 -18.49
CA ASP A 175 16.23 9.21 -19.28
C ASP A 175 14.93 8.50 -19.69
N VAL A 176 14.96 7.83 -20.85
CA VAL A 176 13.76 7.28 -21.53
C VAL A 176 13.98 5.82 -21.89
N PHE A 177 13.05 4.98 -21.43
CA PHE A 177 13.08 3.53 -21.55
C PHE A 177 11.81 3.01 -22.23
N ARG A 178 11.90 1.84 -22.87
CA ARG A 178 10.74 1.17 -23.48
C ARG A 178 10.58 -0.22 -22.92
N VAL A 179 9.57 -0.38 -22.07
CA VAL A 179 9.20 -1.63 -21.41
C VAL A 179 8.19 -2.37 -22.30
N LYS A 180 8.51 -3.62 -22.67
CA LYS A 180 7.59 -4.56 -23.34
C LYS A 180 6.99 -5.47 -22.28
N THR A 181 5.66 -5.51 -22.15
CA THR A 181 4.98 -6.27 -21.08
C THR A 181 3.48 -6.44 -21.39
N ASN A 182 2.74 -7.15 -20.53
CA ASN A 182 1.29 -7.29 -20.58
C ASN A 182 0.54 -5.95 -20.39
N ASN A 183 -0.66 -5.83 -20.97
CA ASN A 183 -1.51 -4.65 -20.81
C ASN A 183 -2.12 -4.59 -19.40
N VAL A 184 -1.70 -3.63 -18.56
CA VAL A 184 -2.24 -3.43 -17.21
C VAL A 184 -3.45 -2.48 -17.13
N GLY A 185 -3.97 -2.00 -18.26
CA GLY A 185 -5.10 -1.06 -18.30
C GLY A 185 -4.71 0.35 -17.83
N GLN A 186 -5.60 1.06 -17.13
CA GLN A 186 -5.24 2.35 -16.54
C GLN A 186 -4.28 2.13 -15.36
N ILE A 187 -3.02 2.58 -15.51
CA ILE A 187 -2.01 2.48 -14.45
C ILE A 187 -2.43 3.38 -13.27
N LYS A 188 -2.51 2.80 -12.07
CA LYS A 188 -2.85 3.50 -10.82
C LYS A 188 -1.62 3.69 -9.92
N LYS A 189 -0.66 2.77 -9.98
CA LYS A 189 0.55 2.73 -9.15
C LYS A 189 1.70 2.18 -9.96
N ILE A 190 2.93 2.59 -9.66
CA ILE A 190 4.15 1.87 -10.05
C ILE A 190 4.96 1.54 -8.81
N ARG A 191 5.76 0.48 -8.86
CA ARG A 191 6.94 0.33 -8.02
C ARG A 191 8.14 0.80 -8.82
N ILE A 192 9.01 1.58 -8.17
CA ILE A 192 10.32 1.94 -8.68
C ILE A 192 11.35 1.59 -7.60
N GLU A 193 12.45 0.96 -7.99
CA GLU A 193 13.40 0.35 -7.06
C GLU A 193 14.79 0.18 -7.70
N HIS A 194 15.81 -0.04 -6.90
CA HIS A 194 17.15 -0.41 -7.37
C HIS A 194 17.76 -1.53 -6.52
N ASP A 195 18.77 -2.22 -7.05
CA ASP A 195 19.42 -3.38 -6.40
C ASP A 195 20.55 -3.02 -5.43
N ASN A 196 20.74 -1.74 -5.11
CA ASN A 196 21.85 -1.21 -4.31
C ASN A 196 23.28 -1.54 -4.83
N THR A 197 23.44 -1.93 -6.10
CA THR A 197 24.78 -2.15 -6.68
C THR A 197 25.50 -0.84 -7.04
N GLY A 198 26.80 -0.94 -7.32
CA GLY A 198 27.65 0.19 -7.69
C GLY A 198 28.39 0.84 -6.52
N LEU A 199 28.98 2.03 -6.72
CA LEU A 199 29.70 2.78 -5.69
C LEU A 199 28.87 3.93 -5.11
N ASN A 200 27.99 4.53 -5.92
CA ASN A 200 26.96 5.47 -5.48
C ASN A 200 25.57 4.87 -5.77
N ALA A 201 25.11 3.97 -4.90
CA ALA A 201 23.82 3.31 -5.07
C ALA A 201 22.62 4.26 -4.87
N GLY A 202 22.75 5.29 -4.04
CA GLY A 202 21.68 6.23 -3.72
C GLY A 202 21.22 7.06 -4.93
N TRP A 203 19.90 7.15 -5.14
CA TRP A 203 19.26 7.84 -6.26
C TRP A 203 18.26 8.88 -5.76
N PHE A 204 18.37 10.16 -6.15
CA PHE A 204 17.31 11.13 -5.87
C PHE A 204 16.38 11.26 -7.08
N LEU A 205 15.25 10.55 -7.01
CA LEU A 205 14.23 10.54 -8.05
C LEU A 205 13.25 11.71 -7.85
N ASP A 206 13.14 12.60 -8.84
CA ASP A 206 12.11 13.64 -8.86
C ASP A 206 10.75 13.05 -9.25
N ARG A 207 10.66 12.39 -10.42
CA ARG A 207 9.44 11.74 -10.89
C ARG A 207 9.69 10.67 -11.94
N VAL A 208 8.72 9.77 -12.09
CA VAL A 208 8.57 8.90 -13.26
C VAL A 208 7.34 9.37 -14.06
N ILE A 209 7.37 9.21 -15.37
CA ILE A 209 6.23 9.39 -16.28
C ILE A 209 6.11 8.13 -17.12
N VAL A 210 4.93 7.51 -17.18
CA VAL A 210 4.69 6.30 -17.99
C VAL A 210 3.64 6.60 -19.05
N THR A 211 3.91 6.25 -20.31
CA THR A 211 3.00 6.46 -21.44
C THR A 211 2.70 5.13 -22.11
N ASP A 212 1.42 4.79 -22.27
CA ASP A 212 0.97 3.69 -23.13
C ASP A 212 1.24 4.09 -24.60
N MET A 213 2.13 3.40 -25.31
CA MET A 213 2.53 3.81 -26.67
C MET A 213 1.49 3.44 -27.74
N ASN A 214 0.60 2.51 -27.47
CA ASN A 214 -0.56 2.21 -28.31
C ASN A 214 -1.72 3.19 -28.03
N ARG A 215 -1.73 3.83 -26.85
CA ARG A 215 -2.70 4.85 -26.43
C ARG A 215 -2.00 6.10 -25.87
N PRO A 216 -1.25 6.90 -26.66
CA PRO A 216 -0.38 7.98 -26.14
C PRO A 216 -1.07 9.14 -25.38
N HIS A 217 -2.41 9.15 -25.33
CA HIS A 217 -3.19 10.04 -24.48
C HIS A 217 -3.25 9.57 -23.01
N LEU A 218 -3.01 8.28 -22.75
CA LEU A 218 -2.85 7.69 -21.42
C LEU A 218 -1.40 7.89 -20.96
N ARG A 219 -1.13 9.09 -20.45
CA ARG A 219 0.16 9.50 -19.90
C ARG A 219 0.03 9.73 -18.40
N PHE A 220 0.73 8.92 -17.63
CA PHE A 220 0.63 8.83 -16.18
C PHE A 220 1.87 9.45 -15.51
N TYR A 221 1.66 10.26 -14.48
CA TYR A 221 2.70 10.99 -13.77
C TYR A 221 2.81 10.50 -12.33
N PHE A 222 4.01 10.10 -11.92
CA PHE A 222 4.33 9.48 -10.63
C PHE A 222 5.40 10.33 -9.92
N PRO A 223 5.02 11.26 -9.04
CA PRO A 223 5.97 12.06 -8.28
C PRO A 223 6.68 11.20 -7.24
N CYS A 224 7.96 11.50 -6.98
CA CYS A 224 8.71 10.93 -5.87
C CYS A 224 9.34 12.04 -5.01
N ASN A 225 10.20 12.86 -5.62
CA ASN A 225 10.97 13.93 -4.98
C ASN A 225 11.58 13.49 -3.64
N ASN A 226 12.21 12.32 -3.63
CA ASN A 226 12.88 11.76 -2.46
C ASN A 226 14.03 10.84 -2.88
N TRP A 227 14.90 10.51 -1.94
CA TRP A 227 15.93 9.49 -2.12
C TRP A 227 15.30 8.11 -2.26
N LEU A 228 15.93 7.26 -3.06
CA LEU A 228 15.96 5.82 -2.92
C LEU A 228 17.41 5.48 -2.55
N SER A 229 17.64 5.11 -1.29
CA SER A 229 18.98 4.93 -0.72
C SER A 229 18.85 4.16 0.60
N LYS A 230 19.84 3.35 0.97
CA LYS A 230 19.96 2.80 2.34
C LYS A 230 20.46 3.83 3.35
N GLU A 231 21.16 4.88 2.89
CA GLU A 231 21.85 5.86 3.75
C GLU A 231 21.12 7.22 3.81
N ASP A 232 20.36 7.58 2.76
CA ASP A 232 19.70 8.89 2.63
C ASP A 232 18.16 8.80 2.75
N GLY A 233 17.54 9.90 3.17
CA GLY A 233 16.09 10.06 3.17
C GLY A 233 15.41 9.28 4.29
N ASP A 234 14.73 8.18 3.94
CA ASP A 234 14.01 7.28 4.86
C ASP A 234 14.52 5.82 4.80
N GLY A 235 15.70 5.58 4.20
CA GLY A 235 16.33 4.25 4.10
C GLY A 235 15.71 3.31 3.07
N LEU A 236 14.66 3.74 2.35
CA LEU A 236 13.94 2.91 1.39
C LEU A 236 14.52 3.00 -0.03
N TYR A 237 15.08 1.89 -0.53
CA TYR A 237 15.53 1.72 -1.92
C TYR A 237 14.42 1.17 -2.85
N VAL A 238 13.20 1.03 -2.34
CA VAL A 238 11.99 0.57 -3.03
C VAL A 238 10.85 1.55 -2.72
N ARG A 239 10.12 2.03 -3.74
CA ARG A 239 8.94 2.88 -3.53
C ARG A 239 7.76 2.53 -4.43
N ASP A 240 6.60 2.38 -3.82
CA ASP A 240 5.30 2.38 -4.48
C ASP A 240 4.81 3.83 -4.66
N LEU A 241 4.72 4.30 -5.91
CA LEU A 241 4.28 5.64 -6.28
C LEU A 241 2.89 5.61 -6.91
N VAL A 242 1.95 6.41 -6.38
CA VAL A 242 0.58 6.54 -6.91
C VAL A 242 0.55 7.53 -8.08
N GLY A 243 -0.12 7.14 -9.17
CA GLY A 243 -0.13 7.87 -10.43
C GLY A 243 -1.35 8.75 -10.66
N SER A 244 -1.20 9.74 -11.54
CA SER A 244 -2.29 10.56 -12.07
C SER A 244 -2.17 10.74 -13.59
N LEU A 245 -3.30 10.85 -14.30
CA LEU A 245 -3.33 11.27 -15.71
C LEU A 245 -3.01 12.76 -15.90
N ASN A 246 -3.16 13.58 -14.86
CA ASN A 246 -2.94 15.02 -14.90
C ASN A 246 -1.68 15.36 -14.09
N PRO A 247 -0.65 16.01 -14.68
CA PRO A 247 0.57 16.37 -13.95
C PRO A 247 0.34 17.39 -12.83
N MET A 248 -0.81 18.08 -12.81
CA MET A 248 -1.21 18.98 -11.71
C MET A 248 -1.91 18.26 -10.56
N ASP A 249 -2.47 17.07 -10.79
CA ASP A 249 -3.12 16.21 -9.79
C ASP A 249 -2.13 15.19 -9.20
N VAL A 250 -0.85 15.57 -9.15
CA VAL A 250 0.16 14.97 -8.27
C VAL A 250 -0.43 14.76 -6.87
N PRO A 251 -0.38 13.53 -6.30
CA PRO A 251 -0.78 13.31 -4.92
C PRO A 251 0.06 14.18 -3.97
N LYS A 252 -0.52 15.30 -3.55
CA LYS A 252 0.14 16.22 -2.62
C LYS A 252 0.40 15.47 -1.31
N ILE A 253 1.61 15.63 -0.79
CA ILE A 253 1.96 15.15 0.55
C ILE A 253 0.95 15.76 1.52
N ASN A 254 0.31 14.88 2.26
CA ASN A 254 -0.75 15.15 3.21
C ASN A 254 -0.26 14.79 4.61
N LYS A 255 -0.78 15.49 5.61
CA LYS A 255 -0.43 15.24 7.00
C LYS A 255 -1.58 14.53 7.70
N TYR A 256 -1.27 13.36 8.23
CA TYR A 256 -2.14 12.55 9.06
C TYR A 256 -1.67 12.72 10.51
N VAL A 257 -2.45 13.45 11.29
CA VAL A 257 -2.19 13.64 12.72
C VAL A 257 -2.88 12.50 13.46
N VAL A 258 -2.09 11.54 13.90
CA VAL A 258 -2.55 10.35 14.63
C VAL A 258 -2.51 10.65 16.12
N ARG A 259 -3.63 10.43 16.81
CA ARG A 259 -3.78 10.54 18.27
C ARG A 259 -4.20 9.18 18.80
N VAL A 260 -3.31 8.54 19.54
CA VAL A 260 -3.50 7.22 20.14
C VAL A 260 -3.90 7.42 21.60
N PHE A 261 -4.84 6.61 22.09
CA PHE A 261 -5.31 6.68 23.47
C PHE A 261 -5.18 5.30 24.13
N THR A 262 -4.26 5.17 25.07
CA THR A 262 -4.16 3.99 25.93
C THR A 262 -5.29 3.99 26.96
N GLY A 263 -5.73 2.80 27.39
CA GLY A 263 -6.78 2.63 28.39
C GLY A 263 -6.41 3.04 29.81
N GLU A 264 -7.44 3.20 30.63
CA GLU A 264 -7.35 3.51 32.07
C GLU A 264 -7.32 2.24 32.96
N VAL A 265 -7.33 1.04 32.36
CA VAL A 265 -7.24 -0.25 33.08
C VAL A 265 -5.85 -0.44 33.70
N SER A 266 -5.68 -1.39 34.63
CA SER A 266 -4.36 -1.64 35.23
C SER A 266 -3.46 -2.35 34.21
N GLY A 267 -2.17 -2.01 34.16
CA GLY A 267 -1.23 -2.62 33.21
C GLY A 267 -1.44 -2.22 31.74
N SER A 268 -2.22 -1.18 31.45
CA SER A 268 -2.62 -0.83 30.07
C SER A 268 -1.53 -0.30 29.16
N GLY A 269 -0.40 0.17 29.71
CA GLY A 269 0.71 0.77 28.96
C GLY A 269 1.76 -0.25 28.53
N THR A 270 2.47 0.04 27.43
CA THR A 270 3.38 -0.91 26.77
C THR A 270 4.77 -0.35 26.52
N ASP A 271 5.78 -1.19 26.78
CA ASP A 271 7.19 -0.98 26.40
C ASP A 271 7.46 -1.23 24.90
N ALA A 272 6.50 -1.81 24.18
CA ALA A 272 6.70 -2.34 22.83
C ALA A 272 6.67 -1.24 21.75
N ASP A 273 7.39 -1.45 20.64
CA ASP A 273 7.29 -0.54 19.49
C ASP A 273 5.90 -0.68 18.85
N VAL A 274 5.10 0.39 18.87
CA VAL A 274 3.77 0.44 18.22
C VAL A 274 3.91 0.88 16.76
N PHE A 275 3.17 0.22 15.87
CA PHE A 275 3.15 0.48 14.43
C PHE A 275 1.72 0.67 13.92
N ILE A 276 1.54 1.53 12.92
CA ILE A 276 0.27 1.74 12.21
C ILE A 276 0.47 1.72 10.69
N ASN A 277 -0.52 1.22 9.96
CA ASN A 277 -0.74 1.52 8.55
C ASN A 277 -2.16 2.06 8.36
N ILE A 278 -2.32 3.18 7.66
CA ILE A 278 -3.60 3.85 7.45
C ILE A 278 -4.04 3.61 6.01
N PHE A 279 -5.24 3.09 5.79
CA PHE A 279 -5.76 2.73 4.47
C PHE A 279 -6.92 3.65 4.06
N GLY A 280 -6.88 4.13 2.81
CA GLY A 280 -7.95 4.92 2.21
C GLY A 280 -8.33 4.44 0.81
N GLU A 281 -9.12 5.25 0.11
CA GLU A 281 -9.57 5.00 -1.26
C GLU A 281 -8.45 4.84 -2.28
N LYS A 282 -7.33 5.56 -2.11
CA LYS A 282 -6.26 5.73 -3.11
C LYS A 282 -4.97 4.95 -2.79
N GLY A 283 -4.98 4.14 -1.74
CA GLY A 283 -3.82 3.38 -1.24
C GLY A 283 -3.72 3.44 0.29
N ASP A 284 -2.52 3.18 0.80
CA ASP A 284 -2.19 3.18 2.22
C ASP A 284 -0.88 3.93 2.52
N THR A 285 -0.52 4.13 3.80
CA THR A 285 0.69 4.86 4.20
C THR A 285 1.98 4.04 4.11
N GLY A 286 1.88 2.73 3.91
CA GLY A 286 2.86 1.78 4.43
C GLY A 286 2.86 1.75 5.96
N VAL A 287 3.58 0.78 6.54
CA VAL A 287 3.78 0.68 7.99
C VAL A 287 4.62 1.87 8.48
N ARG A 288 4.21 2.48 9.60
CA ARG A 288 4.91 3.56 10.28
C ARG A 288 5.03 3.23 11.75
N LYS A 289 6.25 3.27 12.31
CA LYS A 289 6.44 3.30 13.77
C LYS A 289 5.80 4.57 14.31
N LEU A 290 5.09 4.47 15.43
CA LEU A 290 4.60 5.60 16.19
C LEU A 290 5.58 5.90 17.32
N ASP A 291 6.42 6.90 17.10
CA ASP A 291 7.45 7.38 18.04
C ASP A 291 7.52 8.91 18.00
N ASN A 292 7.91 9.54 19.10
CA ASN A 292 8.11 10.99 19.20
C ASN A 292 9.14 11.42 20.27
N ASP A 293 10.11 10.56 20.58
CA ASP A 293 11.22 10.80 21.53
C ASP A 293 10.74 11.03 23.00
N LYS A 294 9.70 10.31 23.42
CA LYS A 294 9.17 10.29 24.80
C LYS A 294 8.78 8.88 25.25
N ASP A 295 8.53 8.70 26.54
CA ASP A 295 7.54 7.70 26.99
C ASP A 295 6.23 7.94 26.24
N ASN A 296 5.76 6.92 25.54
CA ASN A 296 4.53 6.91 24.76
C ASN A 296 3.73 5.67 25.15
N PHE A 297 2.42 5.69 24.87
CA PHE A 297 1.48 4.60 25.12
C PHE A 297 1.26 4.28 26.59
N GLU A 298 1.69 5.16 27.48
CA GLU A 298 1.51 5.08 28.93
C GLU A 298 0.04 4.98 29.37
N LYS A 299 -0.18 4.47 30.58
CA LYS A 299 -1.54 4.29 31.11
C LYS A 299 -2.34 5.60 31.09
N GLY A 300 -3.50 5.59 30.43
CA GLY A 300 -4.39 6.75 30.29
C GLY A 300 -3.85 7.89 29.40
N ALA A 301 -2.71 7.69 28.72
CA ALA A 301 -2.08 8.73 27.91
C ALA A 301 -2.85 9.02 26.60
N GLU A 302 -2.65 10.23 26.08
CA GLU A 302 -2.97 10.61 24.70
C GLU A 302 -1.69 10.98 23.97
N ASP A 303 -1.21 10.10 23.10
CA ASP A 303 0.03 10.27 22.36
C ASP A 303 -0.22 10.72 20.93
N LYS A 304 0.62 11.66 20.46
CA LYS A 304 0.38 12.40 19.23
C LYS A 304 1.55 12.31 18.27
N PHE A 305 1.27 11.80 17.08
CA PHE A 305 2.21 11.58 15.99
C PHE A 305 1.74 12.35 14.74
N THR A 306 2.67 12.67 13.84
CA THR A 306 2.35 13.31 12.56
C THR A 306 3.04 12.54 11.44
N LEU A 307 2.24 11.95 10.55
CA LEU A 307 2.72 11.17 9.42
C LEU A 307 2.54 11.97 8.13
N ASP A 308 3.63 12.18 7.38
CA ASP A 308 3.61 12.72 6.02
C ASP A 308 3.45 11.56 5.02
N ALA A 309 2.38 11.57 4.24
CA ALA A 309 2.06 10.51 3.27
C ALA A 309 1.23 11.06 2.08
N PRO A 310 1.08 10.35 0.95
CA PRO A 310 0.17 10.77 -0.12
C PRO A 310 -1.27 10.95 0.38
N ASN A 311 -2.04 11.86 -0.22
CA ASN A 311 -3.47 11.99 0.08
C ASN A 311 -4.23 10.71 -0.30
N LEU A 312 -4.68 9.93 0.69
CA LEU A 312 -5.31 8.63 0.51
C LEU A 312 -6.79 8.68 0.08
N GLY A 313 -7.39 9.87 -0.07
CA GLY A 313 -8.84 10.01 -0.19
C GLY A 313 -9.55 9.76 1.14
N LYS A 314 -10.80 9.25 1.11
CA LYS A 314 -11.53 8.86 2.33
C LYS A 314 -10.83 7.66 2.98
N LEU A 315 -10.53 7.76 4.28
CA LEU A 315 -10.00 6.63 5.05
C LEU A 315 -11.06 5.55 5.24
N ARG A 316 -10.65 4.27 5.27
CA ARG A 316 -11.52 3.09 5.42
C ARG A 316 -11.21 2.28 6.68
N LYS A 317 -9.94 1.89 6.84
CA LYS A 317 -9.41 1.14 7.99
C LYS A 317 -8.07 1.70 8.45
N ILE A 318 -7.70 1.39 9.67
CA ILE A 318 -6.30 1.29 10.08
C ILE A 318 -5.95 -0.18 10.31
N ASN A 319 -4.69 -0.52 10.14
CA ASN A 319 -4.08 -1.67 10.76
C ASN A 319 -3.14 -1.14 11.86
N ILE A 320 -3.24 -1.64 13.09
CA ILE A 320 -2.43 -1.18 14.22
C ILE A 320 -2.03 -2.36 15.10
N GLY A 321 -0.84 -2.31 15.68
CA GLY A 321 -0.32 -3.34 16.60
C GLY A 321 1.07 -2.95 17.13
N HIS A 322 1.72 -3.89 17.80
CA HIS A 322 3.08 -3.70 18.34
C HIS A 322 3.93 -4.96 18.10
N ASN A 323 5.25 -4.87 18.29
CA ASN A 323 6.16 -6.01 18.07
C ASN A 323 6.31 -6.97 19.28
N ASN A 324 5.53 -6.76 20.34
CA ASN A 324 5.60 -7.54 21.59
C ASN A 324 7.02 -7.67 22.19
N LYS A 325 7.76 -6.56 22.21
CA LYS A 325 9.06 -6.42 22.92
C LYS A 325 8.88 -5.70 24.26
N GLY A 326 9.86 -5.83 25.15
CA GLY A 326 9.84 -5.21 26.48
C GLY A 326 9.41 -6.16 27.61
N GLY A 327 9.25 -5.63 28.82
CA GLY A 327 8.85 -6.40 30.00
C GLY A 327 7.35 -6.31 30.31
N SER A 328 6.73 -5.18 29.94
CA SER A 328 5.28 -4.97 29.92
C SER A 328 4.86 -4.73 28.48
N ALA A 329 4.71 -5.81 27.71
CA ALA A 329 4.44 -5.71 26.27
C ALA A 329 2.93 -5.62 25.96
N GLY A 330 2.06 -6.19 26.79
CA GLY A 330 0.61 -6.11 26.64
C GLY A 330 0.07 -4.69 26.70
N TRP A 331 -0.87 -4.34 25.83
CA TRP A 331 -1.32 -2.96 25.62
C TRP A 331 -2.85 -2.87 25.52
N PHE A 332 -3.50 -2.01 26.30
CA PHE A 332 -4.94 -1.75 26.12
C PHE A 332 -5.15 -0.50 25.26
N LEU A 333 -5.49 -0.69 23.99
CA LEU A 333 -5.80 0.40 23.07
C LEU A 333 -7.28 0.79 23.22
N ALA A 334 -7.56 1.98 23.75
CA ALA A 334 -8.94 2.46 23.89
C ALA A 334 -9.52 2.97 22.55
N LYS A 335 -8.74 3.74 21.79
CA LYS A 335 -9.12 4.27 20.47
C LYS A 335 -7.93 4.92 19.75
N VAL A 336 -8.05 5.08 18.44
CA VAL A 336 -7.24 6.00 17.63
C VAL A 336 -8.13 7.10 17.04
N ILE A 337 -7.64 8.33 16.95
CA ILE A 337 -8.24 9.44 16.20
C ILE A 337 -7.24 9.91 15.16
N ILE A 338 -7.66 10.04 13.90
CA ILE A 338 -6.82 10.52 12.80
C ILE A 338 -7.44 11.78 12.20
N GLU A 339 -6.73 12.89 12.29
CA GLU A 339 -7.04 14.13 11.60
C GLU A 339 -6.28 14.19 10.27
N ASP A 340 -7.01 14.07 9.17
CA ASP A 340 -6.52 14.28 7.81
C ASP A 340 -6.55 15.79 7.52
N ILE A 341 -5.37 16.42 7.55
CA ILE A 341 -5.21 17.88 7.47
C ILE A 341 -5.58 18.42 6.08
N GLY A 342 -5.27 17.67 5.01
CA GLY A 342 -5.50 18.08 3.62
C GLY A 342 -6.97 17.96 3.19
N ASN A 343 -7.64 16.88 3.57
CA ASN A 343 -9.07 16.67 3.31
C ASN A 343 -9.96 17.33 4.38
N LYS A 344 -9.38 17.75 5.52
CA LYS A 344 -10.06 18.37 6.67
C LYS A 344 -11.11 17.46 7.32
N CYS A 345 -10.79 16.18 7.39
CA CYS A 345 -11.64 15.14 7.97
C CYS A 345 -11.03 14.62 9.27
N VAL A 346 -11.88 14.29 10.24
CA VAL A 346 -11.46 13.61 11.48
C VAL A 346 -12.14 12.25 11.52
N TYR A 347 -11.33 11.21 11.53
CA TYR A 347 -11.74 9.81 11.61
C TYR A 347 -11.51 9.30 13.04
N GLN A 348 -12.43 8.49 13.54
CA GLN A 348 -12.32 7.85 14.85
C GLN A 348 -12.39 6.34 14.66
N PHE A 349 -11.48 5.65 15.32
CA PHE A 349 -11.35 4.21 15.38
C PHE A 349 -11.43 3.82 16.88
N PRO A 350 -12.64 3.71 17.46
CA PRO A 350 -12.82 3.01 18.73
C PRO A 350 -12.24 1.60 18.65
N VAL A 351 -11.64 1.13 19.75
CA VAL A 351 -11.06 -0.22 19.83
C VAL A 351 -11.54 -0.84 21.15
N GLY A 352 -10.91 -0.49 22.27
CA GLY A 352 -11.36 -0.91 23.61
C GLY A 352 -11.05 -2.36 23.94
N ARG A 353 -9.88 -2.84 23.49
CA ARG A 353 -9.39 -4.22 23.68
C ARG A 353 -7.91 -4.23 24.07
N TRP A 354 -7.48 -5.36 24.60
CA TRP A 354 -6.07 -5.72 24.72
C TRP A 354 -5.45 -6.09 23.37
N PHE A 355 -4.16 -5.78 23.28
CA PHE A 355 -3.19 -6.18 22.28
C PHE A 355 -2.08 -6.82 23.09
N ALA A 356 -2.20 -8.13 23.30
CA ALA A 356 -1.35 -8.94 24.18
C ALA A 356 -1.44 -10.39 23.70
N LEU A 357 -0.46 -11.24 24.02
CA LEU A 357 -0.55 -12.68 23.74
C LEU A 357 -1.31 -13.44 24.84
N ASP A 358 -1.47 -12.82 26.01
CA ASP A 358 -1.97 -13.40 27.26
C ASP A 358 -3.27 -12.75 27.79
N GLU A 359 -3.81 -11.73 27.09
CA GLU A 359 -5.12 -11.11 27.39
C GLU A 359 -6.04 -11.01 26.15
N ASP A 360 -7.34 -10.82 26.39
CA ASP A 360 -8.47 -10.89 25.44
C ASP A 360 -8.49 -12.14 24.53
N ASP A 361 -7.90 -12.06 23.33
CA ASP A 361 -7.93 -13.09 22.29
C ASP A 361 -6.53 -13.39 21.70
N GLY A 362 -5.47 -12.97 22.39
CA GLY A 362 -4.08 -13.21 21.98
C GLY A 362 -3.56 -12.34 20.81
N LYS A 363 -4.37 -11.43 20.25
CA LYS A 363 -3.97 -10.65 19.06
C LYS A 363 -3.28 -9.34 19.41
N ILE A 364 -1.95 -9.29 19.22
CA ILE A 364 -1.13 -8.06 19.33
C ILE A 364 -1.27 -7.06 18.17
N GLN A 365 -2.15 -7.35 17.19
CA GLN A 365 -2.34 -6.56 15.98
C GLN A 365 -3.77 -6.75 15.41
N ARG A 366 -4.41 -5.68 14.92
CA ARG A 366 -5.78 -5.71 14.37
C ARG A 366 -5.99 -4.76 13.20
N ASP A 367 -6.92 -5.13 12.32
CA ASP A 367 -7.62 -4.21 11.41
C ASP A 367 -8.82 -3.57 12.11
N ILE A 368 -8.93 -2.23 12.09
CA ILE A 368 -10.04 -1.48 12.69
C ILE A 368 -10.69 -0.60 11.62
N LEU A 369 -11.99 -0.74 11.36
CA LEU A 369 -12.72 0.13 10.43
C LEU A 369 -13.02 1.50 11.05
N VAL A 370 -13.19 2.52 10.20
CA VAL A 370 -13.71 3.83 10.64
C VAL A 370 -15.07 3.63 11.32
N GLY A 371 -15.21 4.16 12.54
CA GLY A 371 -16.41 4.01 13.36
C GLY A 371 -16.30 2.93 14.45
N GLY A 372 -15.34 2.01 14.36
CA GLY A 372 -15.06 1.02 15.42
C GLY A 372 -15.91 -0.24 15.33
N THR A 373 -16.53 -0.50 14.18
CA THR A 373 -16.95 -1.85 13.82
C THR A 373 -15.71 -2.67 13.51
N GLU A 374 -15.44 -3.70 14.28
CA GLU A 374 -14.59 -4.79 13.84
C GLU A 374 -15.28 -5.43 12.62
N ALA A 375 -14.53 -5.61 11.54
CA ALA A 375 -15.01 -6.46 10.45
C ALA A 375 -14.96 -7.90 10.93
N THR A 376 -15.92 -8.74 10.52
CA THR A 376 -15.64 -10.18 10.44
C THR A 376 -14.57 -10.34 9.36
N GLY A 377 -13.30 -10.45 9.77
CA GLY A 377 -12.21 -10.53 8.81
C GLY A 377 -12.28 -11.83 8.04
N ILE A 378 -11.82 -11.80 6.79
CA ILE A 378 -11.58 -13.05 6.07
C ILE A 378 -10.34 -13.68 6.66
N VAL A 379 -10.48 -14.92 7.12
CA VAL A 379 -9.38 -15.76 7.55
C VAL A 379 -8.65 -16.29 6.31
N TYR A 380 -7.32 -16.20 6.34
CA TYR A 380 -6.41 -16.82 5.40
C TYR A 380 -5.54 -17.79 6.17
N ASN A 381 -5.55 -19.07 5.81
CA ASN A 381 -4.71 -20.07 6.45
C ASN A 381 -3.35 -19.99 5.74
N VAL A 382 -2.34 -19.46 6.43
CA VAL A 382 -0.99 -19.23 5.91
C VAL A 382 -0.07 -20.31 6.46
N ALA A 383 0.49 -21.14 5.59
CA ALA A 383 1.51 -22.11 5.94
C ALA A 383 2.88 -21.60 5.49
N VAL A 384 3.84 -21.53 6.42
CA VAL A 384 5.21 -21.09 6.16
C VAL A 384 6.14 -22.29 6.32
N VAL A 385 6.91 -22.61 5.28
CA VAL A 385 7.83 -23.75 5.28
C VAL A 385 9.27 -23.28 5.37
N THR A 386 9.95 -23.65 6.44
CA THR A 386 11.40 -23.52 6.58
C THR A 386 12.08 -24.72 5.96
N GLY A 387 13.04 -24.51 5.05
CA GLY A 387 13.63 -25.61 4.27
C GLY A 387 14.53 -26.56 5.07
N ASP A 388 14.74 -27.77 4.54
CA ASP A 388 15.58 -28.80 5.16
C ASP A 388 17.09 -28.58 4.91
N ILE A 389 17.64 -27.44 5.36
CA ILE A 389 19.09 -27.19 5.34
C ILE A 389 19.63 -26.82 6.73
N ARG A 390 20.92 -27.11 6.95
CA ARG A 390 21.57 -26.85 8.25
C ARG A 390 21.57 -25.34 8.54
N GLY A 391 20.98 -24.96 9.67
CA GLY A 391 20.86 -23.56 10.09
C GLY A 391 19.64 -22.83 9.55
N ALA A 392 18.71 -23.53 8.87
CA ALA A 392 17.56 -22.89 8.22
C ALA A 392 16.60 -22.15 9.16
N GLY A 393 16.51 -22.54 10.45
CA GLY A 393 15.58 -21.96 11.42
C GLY A 393 16.09 -20.67 12.06
N THR A 394 15.16 -19.81 12.48
CA THR A 394 15.42 -18.46 12.99
C THR A 394 14.74 -18.19 14.32
N ASN A 395 15.25 -17.19 15.07
CA ASN A 395 14.58 -16.61 16.22
C ASN A 395 14.14 -15.13 16.02
N SER A 396 14.17 -14.63 14.78
CA SER A 396 13.52 -13.37 14.42
C SER A 396 12.00 -13.51 14.27
N LYS A 397 11.28 -12.40 14.43
CA LYS A 397 9.84 -12.36 14.21
C LYS A 397 9.51 -12.29 12.72
N ILE A 398 8.94 -13.37 12.18
CA ILE A 398 8.47 -13.44 10.79
C ILE A 398 7.24 -12.56 10.60
N HIS A 399 7.15 -11.92 9.44
CA HIS A 399 5.97 -11.16 9.02
C HIS A 399 5.62 -11.41 7.55
N VAL A 400 4.34 -11.23 7.24
CA VAL A 400 3.76 -11.43 5.90
C VAL A 400 3.01 -10.19 5.42
N ILE A 401 2.97 -9.96 4.11
CA ILE A 401 2.01 -9.05 3.46
C ILE A 401 1.35 -9.80 2.31
N LEU A 402 0.04 -10.02 2.40
CA LEU A 402 -0.76 -10.56 1.31
C LEU A 402 -1.14 -9.41 0.36
N HIS A 403 -0.89 -9.56 -0.95
CA HIS A 403 -1.28 -8.56 -1.96
C HIS A 403 -2.33 -9.16 -2.89
N GLY A 404 -3.49 -8.50 -3.02
CA GLY A 404 -4.56 -9.02 -3.88
C GLY A 404 -4.18 -9.03 -5.37
N SER A 405 -4.98 -9.69 -6.22
CA SER A 405 -4.74 -9.93 -7.66
C SER A 405 -4.19 -8.75 -8.46
N LYS A 406 -4.64 -7.52 -8.18
CA LYS A 406 -4.22 -6.30 -8.90
C LYS A 406 -3.09 -5.53 -8.20
N GLY A 407 -2.64 -5.97 -7.03
CA GLY A 407 -1.58 -5.34 -6.23
C GLY A 407 -1.88 -3.94 -5.70
N LEU A 408 -3.13 -3.47 -5.85
CA LEU A 408 -3.62 -2.17 -5.39
C LEU A 408 -4.16 -2.19 -3.95
N LYS A 409 -4.56 -3.38 -3.46
CA LYS A 409 -4.91 -3.65 -2.06
C LYS A 409 -3.89 -4.65 -1.48
N ASN A 410 -3.57 -4.48 -0.20
CA ASN A 410 -2.74 -5.40 0.57
C ASN A 410 -3.27 -5.52 2.01
N SER A 411 -2.81 -6.52 2.75
CA SER A 411 -3.20 -6.77 4.15
C SER A 411 -2.68 -5.71 5.12
N GLY A 412 -1.52 -5.12 4.83
CA GLY A 412 -0.58 -4.60 5.82
C GLY A 412 0.46 -5.67 6.21
N LYS A 413 1.55 -5.28 6.88
CA LYS A 413 2.53 -6.21 7.45
C LYS A 413 1.93 -6.86 8.68
N ILE A 414 1.74 -8.17 8.67
CA ILE A 414 1.16 -8.96 9.76
C ILE A 414 2.26 -9.85 10.33
N PHE A 415 2.50 -9.78 11.64
CA PHE A 415 3.45 -10.67 12.31
C PHE A 415 2.83 -12.06 12.53
N LEU A 416 3.64 -13.10 12.29
CA LEU A 416 3.24 -14.50 12.43
C LEU A 416 3.67 -15.02 13.81
N GLU A 417 2.98 -14.54 14.84
CA GLU A 417 3.25 -14.91 16.24
C GLU A 417 2.92 -16.39 16.51
N GLY A 418 3.64 -16.98 17.46
CA GLY A 418 3.47 -18.39 17.85
C GLY A 418 4.24 -19.42 17.00
N GLY A 419 4.79 -19.01 15.85
CA GLY A 419 5.63 -19.88 15.03
C GLY A 419 7.02 -20.10 15.61
N GLU A 420 7.56 -21.32 15.44
CA GLU A 420 8.96 -21.63 15.80
C GLU A 420 9.91 -21.54 14.61
N PHE A 421 9.40 -21.71 13.38
CA PHE A 421 10.15 -21.58 12.12
C PHE A 421 11.41 -22.45 12.02
N GLU A 422 11.46 -23.54 12.78
CA GLU A 422 12.59 -24.47 12.85
C GLU A 422 12.90 -25.20 11.53
N ARG A 423 14.11 -25.75 11.40
CA ARG A 423 14.54 -26.45 10.18
C ARG A 423 13.55 -27.55 9.77
N ALA A 424 13.18 -27.59 8.49
CA ALA A 424 12.25 -28.56 7.89
C ALA A 424 10.81 -28.54 8.47
N ARG A 425 10.46 -27.51 9.25
CA ARG A 425 9.13 -27.32 9.83
C ARG A 425 8.19 -26.61 8.84
N THR A 426 6.90 -26.90 8.98
CA THR A 426 5.82 -26.04 8.47
C THR A 426 5.08 -25.46 9.66
N ASP A 427 5.04 -24.13 9.78
CA ASP A 427 4.27 -23.42 10.79
C ASP A 427 2.98 -22.86 10.16
N LEU A 428 1.86 -22.96 10.87
CA LEU A 428 0.50 -22.65 10.38
C LEU A 428 -0.10 -21.47 11.13
N PHE A 429 -0.74 -20.54 10.40
CA PHE A 429 -1.28 -19.30 10.97
C PHE A 429 -2.64 -18.95 10.38
N ASN A 430 -3.63 -18.65 11.23
CA ASN A 430 -4.94 -18.16 10.81
C ASN A 430 -4.95 -16.63 10.80
N VAL A 431 -4.72 -16.05 9.61
CA VAL A 431 -4.51 -14.61 9.41
C VAL A 431 -5.82 -13.92 9.05
N GLU A 432 -6.39 -13.16 9.99
CA GLU A 432 -7.66 -12.42 9.82
C GLU A 432 -7.44 -11.02 9.23
N ILE A 433 -8.08 -10.71 8.09
CA ILE A 433 -7.93 -9.42 7.38
C ILE A 433 -9.29 -8.83 6.98
N ALA A 434 -9.49 -7.53 7.20
CA ALA A 434 -10.69 -6.79 6.79
C ALA A 434 -10.68 -6.41 5.29
N ALA A 435 -10.33 -7.35 4.42
CA ALA A 435 -10.33 -7.22 2.96
C ALA A 435 -10.31 -8.59 2.26
N LEU A 436 -11.15 -8.74 1.23
CA LEU A 436 -10.97 -9.82 0.25
C LEU A 436 -9.81 -9.47 -0.68
N LEU A 437 -8.79 -10.32 -0.67
CA LEU A 437 -7.56 -10.20 -1.44
C LEU A 437 -7.38 -11.39 -2.40
N SER A 438 -7.89 -12.58 -2.07
CA SER A 438 -7.86 -13.77 -2.94
C SER A 438 -8.57 -13.51 -4.28
N PRO A 439 -8.02 -13.96 -5.43
CA PRO A 439 -6.69 -14.57 -5.59
C PRO A 439 -5.58 -13.52 -5.36
N LEU A 440 -4.56 -13.87 -4.60
CA LEU A 440 -3.38 -13.01 -4.38
C LEU A 440 -2.52 -12.95 -5.64
N SER A 441 -1.84 -11.82 -5.84
CA SER A 441 -0.84 -11.64 -6.91
C SER A 441 0.56 -12.07 -6.47
N ARG A 442 0.89 -11.85 -5.19
CA ARG A 442 2.18 -12.12 -4.56
C ARG A 442 2.05 -11.98 -3.04
N VAL A 443 3.01 -12.54 -2.34
CA VAL A 443 3.17 -12.44 -0.89
C VAL A 443 4.52 -11.76 -0.60
N THR A 444 4.56 -10.73 0.24
CA THR A 444 5.82 -10.32 0.87
C THR A 444 6.04 -11.19 2.10
N ILE A 445 7.24 -11.75 2.27
CA ILE A 445 7.66 -12.43 3.50
C ILE A 445 8.98 -11.82 3.97
N GLY A 446 9.20 -11.73 5.27
CA GLY A 446 10.45 -11.26 5.86
C GLY A 446 10.46 -11.41 7.36
N HIS A 447 11.48 -10.84 8.01
CA HIS A 447 11.63 -10.89 9.47
C HIS A 447 12.16 -9.56 10.05
N ASP A 448 12.14 -9.42 11.38
CA ASP A 448 12.60 -8.19 12.06
C ASP A 448 14.12 -8.15 12.35
N ASN A 449 14.88 -9.10 11.79
CA ASN A 449 16.34 -9.30 11.94
C ASN A 449 16.85 -9.22 13.40
N CYS A 450 16.02 -9.62 14.37
CA CYS A 450 16.39 -9.66 15.78
C CYS A 450 16.77 -11.08 16.22
N GLY A 451 17.70 -11.16 17.18
CA GLY A 451 18.15 -12.41 17.78
C GLY A 451 19.64 -12.71 17.57
N VAL A 452 20.05 -13.93 17.90
CA VAL A 452 21.44 -14.43 17.75
C VAL A 452 21.57 -15.38 16.55
N SER A 453 20.45 -15.74 15.93
CA SER A 453 20.37 -16.53 14.70
C SER A 453 19.16 -16.02 13.92
N SER A 454 19.28 -14.78 13.41
CA SER A 454 18.20 -14.09 12.71
C SER A 454 18.03 -14.58 11.26
N GLY A 455 19.11 -15.01 10.62
CA GLY A 455 19.10 -15.64 9.30
C GLY A 455 18.13 -16.82 9.20
N TRP A 456 17.37 -16.88 8.12
CA TRP A 456 16.26 -17.81 7.93
C TRP A 456 16.20 -18.35 6.50
N PHE A 457 16.10 -19.68 6.30
CA PHE A 457 15.89 -20.24 4.96
C PHE A 457 14.41 -20.57 4.73
N CYS A 458 13.68 -19.61 4.15
CA CYS A 458 12.31 -19.83 3.70
C CYS A 458 12.31 -20.66 2.41
N GLU A 459 11.64 -21.83 2.45
CA GLU A 459 11.44 -22.65 1.25
C GLU A 459 10.26 -22.12 0.43
N LYS A 460 9.10 -21.94 1.05
CA LYS A 460 7.85 -21.48 0.42
C LYS A 460 6.87 -20.96 1.45
N VAL A 461 5.92 -20.16 0.99
CA VAL A 461 4.67 -19.83 1.70
C VAL A 461 3.51 -20.41 0.89
N VAL A 462 2.55 -21.05 1.55
CA VAL A 462 1.26 -21.43 0.95
C VAL A 462 0.18 -20.61 1.63
N VAL A 463 -0.79 -20.09 0.86
CA VAL A 463 -1.92 -19.35 1.41
C VAL A 463 -3.21 -19.95 0.89
N TYR A 464 -4.07 -20.37 1.81
CA TYR A 464 -5.43 -20.79 1.54
C TYR A 464 -6.42 -19.69 1.96
N CYS A 465 -7.52 -19.56 1.23
CA CYS A 465 -8.59 -18.60 1.52
C CYS A 465 -9.96 -19.31 1.40
N PRO A 466 -10.49 -19.90 2.51
CA PRO A 466 -11.74 -20.68 2.51
C PRO A 466 -12.91 -19.99 1.82
N PHE A 467 -13.09 -18.68 2.04
CA PHE A 467 -14.13 -17.86 1.39
C PHE A 467 -14.13 -17.94 -0.17
N THR A 468 -13.00 -18.31 -0.78
CA THR A 468 -12.84 -18.47 -2.23
C THR A 468 -12.61 -19.91 -2.69
N GLY A 469 -12.29 -20.82 -1.77
CA GLY A 469 -11.80 -22.17 -2.05
C GLY A 469 -10.41 -22.22 -2.71
N ILE A 470 -9.64 -21.11 -2.77
CA ILE A 470 -8.39 -21.05 -3.54
C ILE A 470 -7.17 -21.22 -2.63
N GLU A 471 -6.28 -22.14 -3.01
CA GLU A 471 -4.96 -22.36 -2.42
C GLU A 471 -3.86 -21.95 -3.39
N GLN A 472 -2.89 -21.16 -2.93
CA GLN A 472 -1.82 -20.60 -3.77
C GLN A 472 -0.44 -20.84 -3.13
N THR A 473 0.51 -21.39 -3.91
CA THR A 473 1.90 -21.60 -3.47
C THR A 473 2.82 -20.51 -4.00
N PHE A 474 3.58 -19.91 -3.08
CA PHE A 474 4.57 -18.86 -3.30
C PHE A 474 5.98 -19.38 -2.94
N PRO A 475 6.73 -19.95 -3.89
CA PRO A 475 8.07 -20.48 -3.62
C PRO A 475 9.08 -19.36 -3.34
N CYS A 476 10.00 -19.60 -2.41
CA CYS A 476 11.09 -18.71 -2.05
C CYS A 476 12.45 -19.36 -2.37
N GLY A 477 12.79 -20.45 -1.66
CA GLY A 477 14.04 -21.20 -1.83
C GLY A 477 15.28 -20.35 -1.55
N LYS A 478 15.22 -19.46 -0.55
CA LYS A 478 16.27 -18.47 -0.27
C LYS A 478 16.47 -18.25 1.22
N TRP A 479 17.72 -17.94 1.55
CA TRP A 479 18.04 -17.24 2.78
C TRP A 479 17.43 -15.83 2.77
N LEU A 480 16.86 -15.49 3.91
CA LEU A 480 16.49 -14.16 4.37
C LEU A 480 17.47 -13.86 5.50
N ASP A 481 18.51 -13.10 5.18
CA ASP A 481 19.69 -12.85 6.01
C ASP A 481 20.40 -11.60 5.47
N GLU A 482 21.21 -10.93 6.28
CA GLU A 482 22.13 -9.86 5.84
C GLU A 482 23.53 -10.39 5.50
N ASP A 483 23.97 -11.48 6.15
CA ASP A 483 25.29 -12.10 5.96
C ASP A 483 25.27 -13.31 4.97
N GLU A 484 24.12 -13.95 4.77
CA GLU A 484 23.94 -15.06 3.81
C GLU A 484 23.06 -14.72 2.58
N GLY A 485 23.11 -15.59 1.57
CA GLY A 485 22.25 -15.52 0.37
C GLY A 485 22.57 -14.35 -0.56
N ASP A 486 21.77 -13.28 -0.46
CA ASP A 486 21.93 -12.03 -1.20
C ASP A 486 21.69 -10.77 -0.34
N GLY A 487 21.74 -10.89 1.00
CA GLY A 487 21.70 -9.76 1.93
C GLY A 487 20.32 -9.07 2.07
N LEU A 488 19.23 -9.84 1.92
CA LEU A 488 17.85 -9.36 1.94
C LEU A 488 16.99 -10.14 2.97
N ILE A 489 16.60 -9.46 4.05
CA ILE A 489 15.72 -9.96 5.13
C ILE A 489 14.20 -9.89 4.81
N GLU A 490 13.83 -9.36 3.65
CA GLU A 490 12.44 -9.26 3.17
C GLU A 490 12.39 -9.46 1.65
N ARG A 491 11.40 -10.21 1.15
CA ARG A 491 11.24 -10.58 -0.28
C ARG A 491 9.78 -10.56 -0.71
N GLU A 492 9.54 -10.24 -1.98
CA GLU A 492 8.26 -10.55 -2.63
C GLU A 492 8.34 -11.86 -3.40
N LEU A 493 7.41 -12.77 -3.10
CA LEU A 493 7.25 -14.09 -3.68
C LEU A 493 6.03 -14.08 -4.59
N TYR A 494 6.19 -14.50 -5.85
CA TYR A 494 5.11 -14.57 -6.83
C TYR A 494 4.53 -15.99 -6.89
N GLU A 495 3.24 -16.11 -7.23
CA GLU A 495 2.55 -17.39 -7.29
C GLU A 495 3.16 -18.31 -8.36
N MET A 496 3.42 -19.57 -8.00
CA MET A 496 3.62 -20.63 -8.98
C MET A 496 2.24 -21.15 -9.43
N VAL A 497 1.63 -20.49 -10.42
CA VAL A 497 0.24 -20.73 -10.88
C VAL A 497 -0.05 -22.21 -11.21
N SER A 498 0.95 -22.98 -11.65
CA SER A 498 0.84 -24.42 -11.90
C SER A 498 0.61 -25.28 -10.64
N LEU A 499 0.78 -24.71 -9.44
CA LEU A 499 0.49 -25.32 -8.15
C LEU A 499 -0.79 -24.75 -7.50
N ARG A 500 -1.54 -23.86 -8.16
CA ARG A 500 -2.82 -23.37 -7.63
C ARG A 500 -3.80 -24.53 -7.51
N GLN A 501 -4.36 -24.71 -6.31
CA GLN A 501 -5.45 -25.65 -6.07
C GLN A 501 -6.76 -24.90 -5.86
N LYS A 502 -7.88 -25.57 -6.11
CA LYS A 502 -9.19 -25.08 -5.72
C LYS A 502 -9.95 -26.20 -5.02
N ARG A 503 -10.07 -26.12 -3.69
CA ARG A 503 -10.94 -26.98 -2.90
C ARG A 503 -12.39 -26.59 -3.17
N LEU A 504 -13.28 -27.56 -3.21
CA LEU A 504 -14.72 -27.35 -3.22
C LEU A 504 -15.22 -27.34 -1.78
N LYS A 505 -16.20 -26.49 -1.45
CA LYS A 505 -16.83 -26.47 -0.12
C LYS A 505 -17.34 -27.84 0.35
N LYS A 506 -17.66 -28.74 -0.58
CA LYS A 506 -18.11 -30.10 -0.26
C LYS A 506 -16.96 -31.05 0.10
N GLU A 507 -15.75 -30.75 -0.36
CA GLU A 507 -14.51 -31.43 0.06
C GLU A 507 -14.06 -30.84 1.41
N GLU A 508 -14.24 -29.54 1.68
CA GLU A 508 -14.07 -28.97 3.03
C GLU A 508 -15.08 -29.57 4.02
N GLU A 509 -16.36 -29.67 3.65
CA GLU A 509 -17.41 -30.29 4.47
C GLU A 509 -17.21 -31.82 4.66
N GLU A 510 -16.41 -32.49 3.81
CA GLU A 510 -16.01 -33.90 4.00
C GLU A 510 -14.68 -34.02 4.80
N GLU A 511 -13.72 -33.10 4.64
CA GLU A 511 -12.50 -33.03 5.47
C GLU A 511 -12.85 -32.66 6.93
N GLU A 512 -13.80 -31.74 7.18
CA GLU A 512 -14.28 -31.36 8.52
C GLU A 512 -15.09 -32.51 9.19
N GLU A 513 -15.88 -33.29 8.44
CA GLU A 513 -16.58 -34.48 8.97
C GLU A 513 -15.58 -35.63 9.27
N GLU A 514 -14.50 -35.83 8.48
CA GLU A 514 -13.46 -36.83 8.78
C GLU A 514 -12.56 -36.43 9.99
N GLU A 515 -12.23 -35.14 10.17
CA GLU A 515 -11.48 -34.67 11.36
C GLU A 515 -12.31 -34.76 12.67
N GLU A 516 -13.63 -34.49 12.64
CA GLU A 516 -14.50 -34.70 13.82
C GLU A 516 -14.66 -36.21 14.17
N GLU A 517 -14.70 -37.12 13.18
CA GLU A 517 -14.73 -38.57 13.46
C GLU A 517 -13.40 -39.10 14.05
N GLU A 518 -12.23 -38.59 13.62
CA GLU A 518 -10.93 -38.99 14.23
C GLU A 518 -10.77 -38.47 15.67
N GLU A 519 -11.23 -37.26 16.02
CA GLU A 519 -11.21 -36.77 17.42
C GLU A 519 -12.15 -37.58 18.34
N GLU A 520 -13.34 -38.00 17.88
CA GLU A 520 -14.22 -38.86 18.69
C GLU A 520 -13.63 -40.28 18.92
N GLU A 521 -12.91 -40.87 17.96
CA GLU A 521 -12.23 -42.16 18.17
C GLU A 521 -11.06 -42.05 19.19
N GLU A 522 -10.27 -40.97 19.19
CA GLU A 522 -9.21 -40.78 20.20
C GLU A 522 -9.78 -40.57 21.62
N GLU A 523 -10.88 -39.84 21.80
CA GLU A 523 -11.55 -39.71 23.11
C GLU A 523 -12.10 -41.07 23.62
N GLU A 524 -12.70 -41.90 22.74
CA GLU A 524 -13.16 -43.25 23.13
C GLU A 524 -11.99 -44.16 23.55
N GLU A 525 -10.85 -44.14 22.85
CA GLU A 525 -9.63 -44.90 23.20
C GLU A 525 -9.06 -44.45 24.57
N GLU A 526 -8.94 -43.13 24.82
CA GLU A 526 -8.51 -42.55 26.11
C GLU A 526 -9.44 -42.99 27.26
N GLU A 527 -10.75 -42.89 27.08
CA GLU A 527 -11.76 -43.35 28.05
C GLU A 527 -11.64 -44.86 28.30
N GLU A 528 -11.47 -45.69 27.26
CA GLU A 528 -11.24 -47.13 27.36
C GLU A 528 -9.95 -47.46 28.14
N GLU A 529 -8.83 -46.79 27.82
CA GLU A 529 -7.56 -46.85 28.56
C GLU A 529 -7.75 -46.49 30.05
N GLU A 530 -8.49 -45.42 30.35
CA GLU A 530 -8.69 -44.93 31.70
C GLU A 530 -9.66 -45.83 32.50
N LYS A 531 -10.68 -46.41 31.85
CA LYS A 531 -11.52 -47.52 32.37
C LYS A 531 -10.68 -48.77 32.64
N LYS A 532 -9.73 -49.14 31.78
CA LYS A 532 -8.78 -50.27 31.97
C LYS A 532 -7.83 -50.00 33.15
N LYS A 533 -7.26 -48.78 33.25
CA LYS A 533 -6.41 -48.31 34.37
C LYS A 533 -7.18 -48.32 35.70
N LYS A 534 -8.44 -47.86 35.73
CA LYS A 534 -9.35 -47.88 36.90
C LYS A 534 -9.73 -49.30 37.35
N LYS A 535 -9.91 -50.26 36.42
CA LYS A 535 -10.12 -51.68 36.75
C LYS A 535 -8.87 -52.31 37.38
N LYS A 536 -7.68 -52.11 36.80
CA LYS A 536 -6.39 -52.62 37.34
C LYS A 536 -6.01 -52.08 38.73
N LYS A 537 -6.62 -50.99 39.20
CA LYS A 537 -6.46 -50.46 40.57
C LYS A 537 -7.47 -51.01 41.59
N LYS A 538 -8.37 -51.91 41.20
CA LYS A 538 -9.40 -52.55 42.05
C LYS A 538 -9.22 -54.07 42.23
N THR A 539 -8.13 -54.61 41.70
CA THR A 539 -7.66 -56.00 41.83
C THR A 539 -6.26 -56.00 42.41
#